data_AF-A0A6S6WJL5-F1
#
_entry.id   AF-A0A6S6WJL5-F1
#
_cell.length_a   1.000
_cell.length_b   1.000
_cell.length_c   1.000
_cell.angle_alpha   90.00
_cell.angle_beta   90.00
_cell.angle_gamma   90.00
#
_symmetry.space_group_name_H-M   'P 1'
#
loop_
_entity.id
_entity.type
_entity.pdbx_description
1 polymer ?
#
loop_
_entity_poly.entity_id
_entity_poly.type
_entity_poly.pdbx_seq_one_letter_code
_entity_poly.pdbx_strand_id
1 'polypeptide(L)'
;MKHCLPPLHNDPYALAYRYREYMSRYPTRFLQYSNPYYEKLLANFPEPDPDATDDRSRAIRYAKEHYESFYEVRDIRRIVRWLNDREVK
;
A
#
# COMPACT_ATOMS: atom_id res chain seq x y z
N MET A 1 -0.72 -16.44 -11.50
CA MET A 1 0.75 -16.57 -11.38
C MET A 1 1.10 -16.69 -9.91
N LYS A 2 1.81 -17.76 -9.49
CA LYS A 2 2.30 -17.91 -8.11
C LYS A 2 3.49 -16.96 -7.92
N HIS A 3 3.26 -15.74 -7.47
CA HIS A 3 4.36 -14.86 -7.08
C HIS A 3 4.99 -15.43 -5.81
N CYS A 4 6.14 -16.09 -5.95
CA CYS A 4 7.02 -16.36 -4.83
C CYS A 4 7.38 -15.00 -4.20
N LEU A 5 6.79 -14.72 -3.03
CA LEU A 5 7.14 -13.55 -2.23
C LEU A 5 8.66 -13.55 -2.04
N PRO A 6 9.38 -12.47 -2.41
CA PRO A 6 10.75 -12.34 -1.96
C PRO A 6 10.71 -12.38 -0.43
N PRO A 7 11.57 -13.18 0.19
CA PRO A 7 11.65 -13.21 1.64
C PRO A 7 11.91 -11.79 2.16
N LEU A 8 11.31 -11.43 3.30
CA LEU A 8 11.41 -10.10 3.92
C LEU A 8 12.85 -9.56 4.02
N HIS A 9 13.86 -10.44 3.99
CA HIS A 9 15.27 -10.06 4.00
C HIS A 9 15.72 -9.31 2.73
N ASN A 10 15.02 -9.45 1.60
CA ASN A 10 15.39 -8.81 0.33
C ASN A 10 14.75 -7.44 0.13
N ASP A 11 13.64 -7.15 0.80
CA ASP A 11 12.96 -5.87 0.75
C ASP A 11 12.44 -5.52 2.15
N PRO A 12 13.11 -4.60 2.87
CA PRO A 12 12.71 -4.22 4.23
C PRO A 12 11.32 -3.57 4.29
N TYR A 13 10.78 -3.13 3.14
CA TYR A 13 9.47 -2.50 3.03
C TYR A 13 8.38 -3.45 2.49
N ALA A 14 8.66 -4.74 2.32
CA ALA A 14 7.68 -5.67 1.74
C ALA A 14 6.38 -5.80 2.56
N LEU A 15 6.44 -5.59 3.88
CA LEU A 15 5.22 -5.50 4.71
C LEU A 15 4.39 -4.26 4.40
N ALA A 16 4.99 -3.16 3.92
CA ALA A 16 4.27 -1.93 3.63
C ALA A 16 3.27 -2.09 2.48
N TYR A 17 3.53 -2.94 1.48
CA TYR A 17 2.64 -3.12 0.32
C TYR A 17 2.01 -4.51 0.17
N ARG A 18 2.51 -5.53 0.86
CA ARG A 18 1.98 -6.91 0.78
C ARG A 18 1.55 -7.48 2.12
N TYR A 19 1.21 -6.62 3.08
CA TYR A 19 0.84 -7.06 4.43
C TYR A 19 -0.26 -8.11 4.41
N ARG A 20 -1.32 -7.88 3.63
CA ARG A 20 -2.46 -8.81 3.51
C ARG A 20 -2.07 -10.14 2.89
N GLU A 21 -1.29 -10.12 1.82
CA GLU A 21 -0.79 -11.34 1.17
C GLU A 21 0.14 -12.13 2.10
N TYR A 22 1.00 -11.41 2.82
CA TYR A 22 1.91 -11.99 3.80
C TYR A 22 1.14 -12.66 4.94
N MET A 23 0.15 -11.98 5.53
CA MET A 23 -0.73 -12.55 6.57
C MET A 23 -1.58 -13.71 6.04
N SER A 24 -2.01 -13.70 4.77
CA SER A 24 -2.72 -14.83 4.17
C SER A 24 -1.83 -16.08 4.04
N ARG A 25 -0.52 -15.90 3.83
CA ARG A 25 0.42 -17.02 3.68
C ARG A 25 1.00 -17.49 5.01
N TYR A 26 1.17 -16.56 5.95
CA TYR A 26 1.72 -16.78 7.28
C TYR A 26 0.74 -16.23 8.32
N PRO A 27 -0.44 -16.85 8.48
CA PRO A 27 -1.43 -16.38 9.42
C PRO A 27 -0.85 -16.38 10.83
N THR A 28 -1.19 -15.35 11.59
CA THR A 28 -0.91 -15.28 13.01
C THR A 28 -1.59 -16.46 13.73
N ARG A 29 -1.03 -16.90 14.86
CA ARG A 29 -1.66 -17.98 15.65
C ARG A 29 -3.07 -17.57 16.06
N PHE A 30 -3.94 -18.55 16.31
CA PHE A 30 -5.29 -18.31 16.82
C PHE A 30 -5.25 -17.28 17.99
N LEU A 31 -6.05 -16.20 17.88
CA LEU A 31 -6.12 -15.05 18.79
C LEU A 31 -5.03 -13.97 18.69
N GLN A 32 -4.09 -14.06 17.75
CA GLN A 32 -3.18 -12.94 17.45
C GLN A 32 -3.77 -12.07 16.34
N TYR A 33 -4.07 -10.82 16.67
CA TYR A 33 -4.54 -9.82 15.70
C TYR A 33 -3.43 -9.44 14.72
N SER A 34 -3.82 -9.15 13.49
CA SER A 34 -2.99 -8.45 12.53
C SER A 34 -2.58 -7.08 13.08
N ASN A 35 -1.41 -6.60 12.70
CA ASN A 35 -0.90 -5.29 13.05
C ASN A 35 -1.72 -4.21 12.32
N PRO A 36 -2.54 -3.43 13.05
CA PRO A 36 -3.46 -2.47 12.44
C PRO A 36 -2.74 -1.31 11.76
N TYR A 37 -1.45 -1.10 12.04
CA TYR A 37 -0.65 -0.08 11.37
C TYR A 37 -0.52 -0.38 9.87
N TYR A 38 -0.03 -1.58 9.53
CA TYR A 38 0.20 -1.96 8.14
C TYR A 38 -1.12 -2.06 7.35
N GLU A 39 -2.21 -2.50 7.97
CA GLU A 39 -3.53 -2.58 7.32
C GLU A 39 -4.08 -1.23 6.87
N LYS A 40 -3.66 -0.15 7.54
CA LYS A 40 -4.13 1.22 7.26
C LYS A 40 -3.27 1.95 6.22
N LEU A 41 -2.16 1.35 5.80
CA LEU A 41 -1.34 1.91 4.72
C LEU A 41 -2.07 1.82 3.39
N LEU A 42 -2.03 2.90 2.61
CA LEU A 42 -2.67 2.98 1.30
C LEU A 42 -2.15 1.91 0.34
N ALA A 43 -0.88 1.53 0.44
CA ALA A 43 -0.29 0.47 -0.39
C ALA A 43 -0.97 -0.90 -0.19
N ASN A 44 -1.54 -1.15 1.00
CA ASN A 44 -2.29 -2.38 1.32
C ASN A 44 -3.78 -2.33 0.97
N PHE A 45 -4.26 -1.21 0.40
CA PHE A 45 -5.64 -1.12 -0.06
C PHE A 45 -5.82 -1.90 -1.38
N PRO A 46 -7.06 -2.31 -1.71
CA PRO A 46 -7.35 -2.93 -3.00
C PRO A 46 -6.88 -2.03 -4.15
N GLU A 47 -6.47 -2.67 -5.26
CA GLU A 47 -6.17 -1.92 -6.49
C GLU A 47 -7.43 -1.14 -6.90
N PRO A 48 -7.34 0.19 -7.07
CA PRO A 48 -8.45 0.97 -7.58
C PRO A 48 -8.72 0.62 -9.04
N ASP A 49 -9.88 1.04 -9.53
CA ASP A 49 -10.19 0.97 -10.95
C ASP A 49 -9.12 1.77 -11.75
N PRO A 50 -8.57 1.23 -12.86
CA PRO A 50 -7.56 1.90 -13.67
C PRO A 50 -7.98 3.30 -14.16
N ASP A 51 -9.27 3.47 -14.42
CA ASP A 51 -9.85 4.70 -14.96
C ASP A 51 -10.37 5.63 -13.86
N ALA A 52 -10.32 5.23 -12.58
CA ALA A 52 -10.77 6.06 -11.47
C ALA A 52 -9.85 7.27 -11.23
N THR A 53 -10.38 8.46 -11.49
CA THR A 53 -9.66 9.74 -11.34
C THR A 53 -9.80 10.38 -9.96
N ASP A 54 -10.54 9.76 -9.04
CA ASP A 54 -10.73 10.31 -7.71
C ASP A 54 -9.44 10.32 -6.88
N ASP A 55 -9.37 11.28 -5.95
CA ASP A 55 -8.21 11.52 -5.09
C ASP A 55 -7.71 10.27 -4.36
N ARG A 56 -8.63 9.43 -3.89
CA ARG A 56 -8.28 8.22 -3.14
C ARG A 56 -7.64 7.20 -4.08
N SER A 57 -8.22 6.96 -5.24
CA SER A 57 -7.68 6.04 -6.25
C SER A 57 -6.30 6.48 -6.73
N ARG A 58 -6.10 7.78 -6.99
CA ARG A 58 -4.79 8.35 -7.36
C ARG A 58 -3.76 8.17 -6.23
N ALA A 59 -4.14 8.44 -4.98
CA ALA A 59 -3.26 8.29 -3.84
C ALA A 59 -2.89 6.82 -3.55
N ILE A 60 -3.82 5.87 -3.75
CA ILE A 60 -3.54 4.43 -3.60
C ILE A 60 -2.52 3.98 -4.64
N ARG A 61 -2.70 4.34 -5.92
CA ARG A 61 -1.73 4.01 -7.00
C ARG A 61 -0.34 4.54 -6.67
N TYR A 62 -0.25 5.82 -6.31
CA TYR A 62 1.01 6.43 -5.90
C TYR A 62 1.65 5.72 -4.69
N ALA A 63 0.85 5.38 -3.67
CA ALA A 63 1.36 4.69 -2.49
C ALA A 63 1.84 3.26 -2.78
N LYS A 64 1.25 2.58 -3.76
CA LYS A 64 1.71 1.25 -4.20
C LYS A 64 3.02 1.32 -4.98
N GLU A 65 3.26 2.39 -5.73
CA GLU A 65 4.54 2.65 -6.40
C GLU A 65 5.63 3.13 -5.44
N HIS A 66 5.23 3.80 -4.34
CA HIS A 66 6.09 4.40 -3.32
C HIS A 66 5.85 3.81 -1.93
N TYR A 67 5.81 2.49 -1.84
CA TYR A 67 5.43 1.79 -0.62
C TYR A 67 6.40 1.99 0.54
N GLU A 68 7.65 2.33 0.25
CA GLU A 68 8.68 2.72 1.22
C GLU A 68 8.31 3.98 2.03
N SER A 69 7.34 4.76 1.54
CA SER A 69 6.90 6.01 2.18
C SER A 69 5.81 5.82 3.24
N PHE A 70 5.25 4.62 3.40
CA PHE A 70 4.23 4.30 4.41
C PHE A 70 3.04 5.27 4.45
N TYR A 71 2.54 5.69 3.28
CA TYR A 71 1.43 6.63 3.24
C TYR A 71 0.13 6.06 3.83
N GLU A 72 -0.55 6.87 4.63
CA GLU A 72 -1.84 6.56 5.24
C GLU A 72 -2.98 7.37 4.60
N VAL A 73 -4.22 7.06 4.96
CA VAL A 73 -5.42 7.79 4.48
C VAL A 73 -5.33 9.30 4.74
N ARG A 74 -4.68 9.73 5.84
CA ARG A 74 -4.46 11.15 6.14
C ARG A 74 -3.58 11.87 5.12
N ASP A 75 -2.77 11.12 4.37
CA ASP A 75 -1.81 11.66 3.40
C ASP A 75 -2.40 11.90 2.02
N ILE A 76 -3.62 11.43 1.75
CA ILE A 76 -4.27 11.51 0.42
C ILE A 76 -4.21 12.94 -0.14
N ARG A 77 -4.62 13.94 0.65
CA ARG A 77 -4.63 15.35 0.21
C ARG A 77 -3.24 15.85 -0.17
N ARG A 78 -2.21 15.44 0.58
CA ARG A 78 -0.82 15.83 0.32
C ARG A 78 -0.29 15.17 -0.96
N ILE A 79 -0.58 13.88 -1.14
CA ILE A 79 -0.18 13.12 -2.32
C ILE A 79 -0.84 13.71 -3.57
N VAL A 80 -2.15 13.93 -3.54
CA VAL A 80 -2.89 14.50 -4.67
C VAL A 80 -2.35 15.87 -5.05
N ARG A 81 -2.02 16.72 -4.06
CA ARG A 81 -1.37 18.01 -4.32
C ARG A 81 -0.05 17.83 -5.09
N TRP A 82 0.81 16.92 -4.65
CA TRP A 82 2.08 16.64 -5.35
C TRP A 82 1.87 16.11 -6.77
N LEU A 83 0.85 15.26 -6.98
CA LEU A 83 0.51 14.75 -8.31
C LEU A 83 0.04 15.87 -9.23
N ASN A 84 -0.86 16.73 -8.76
CA ASN A 84 -1.33 17.89 -9.53
C ASN A 84 -0.17 18.85 -9.86
N ASP A 85 0.72 19.12 -8.89
CA ASP A 85 1.88 20.00 -9.10
C ASP A 85 2.88 19.42 -10.13
N ARG A 86 2.91 18.09 -10.33
CA ARG A 86 3.73 17.42 -11.35
C ARG A 86 3.08 17.45 -12.73
N GLU A 87 1.75 17.37 -12.82
CA GLU A 87 1.01 17.39 -14.10
C GLU A 87 0.99 18.78 -14.75
N VAL A 88 1.22 19.85 -13.98
CA VAL A 88 1.26 21.24 -14.47
C VAL A 88 2.64 21.66 -15.00
N LYS A 89 3.67 20.82 -14.83
CA LYS A 89 5.04 21.05 -15.32
C LYS A 89 5.29 20.38 -16.66
#